data_AF-A0A9D2VX80-F1
#
_entry.id   AF-A0A9D2VX80-F1
#
_cell.length_a   1.000
_cell.length_b   1.000
_cell.length_c   1.000
_cell.angle_alpha   90.00
_cell.angle_beta   90.00
_cell.angle_gamma   90.00
#
_symmetry.space_group_name_H-M   'P 1'
#
loop_
_entity.id
_entity.type
_entity.pdbx_description
1 polymer ?
#
loop_
_entity_poly.entity_id
_entity_poly.type
_entity_poly.pdbx_seq_one_letter_code
_entity_poly.pdbx_strand_id
1 'polypeptide(L)'
;MTNTVLILGANSLQLPLIEKANELGYKTLVVSPVTDEPGHEIATYSEACDVVDEEGVLKLAKKYDICGIITDQTDLPVRTMA
;
A
#
# COMPACT_ATOMS: atom_id res chain seq x y z
N MET A 1 2.71 19.64 -0.30
CA MET A 1 3.41 18.41 -0.73
C MET A 1 2.56 17.25 -0.26
N THR A 2 2.42 16.19 -1.05
CA THR A 2 1.70 14.99 -0.62
C THR A 2 2.53 14.19 0.36
N ASN A 3 1.85 13.50 1.27
CA ASN A 3 2.46 12.66 2.31
C ASN A 3 1.83 11.25 2.30
N THR A 4 1.33 10.81 1.14
CA THR A 4 0.72 9.49 0.99
C THR A 4 1.78 8.46 0.61
N VAL A 5 1.93 7.41 1.41
CA VAL A 5 2.79 6.25 1.08
C VAL A 5 1.90 5.09 0.68
N LEU A 6 2.20 4.48 -0.47
CA LEU A 6 1.57 3.25 -0.92
C LEU A 6 2.32 2.03 -0.37
N ILE A 7 1.59 1.13 0.28
CA ILE A 7 2.09 -0.14 0.80
C ILE A 7 1.42 -1.27 0.00
N LEU A 8 2.23 -2.13 -0.62
CA LEU A 8 1.75 -3.29 -1.38
C LEU A 8 1.54 -4.47 -0.42
N GLY A 9 0.29 -4.91 -0.31
CA GLY A 9 -0.17 -5.91 0.66
C GLY A 9 -0.90 -5.27 1.86
N ALA A 10 -1.88 -5.99 2.40
CA ALA A 10 -2.66 -5.55 3.55
C ALA A 10 -2.80 -6.63 4.65
N ASN A 11 -2.10 -7.77 4.56
CA ASN A 11 -2.25 -8.84 5.53
C ASN A 11 -1.61 -8.50 6.90
N SER A 12 -1.75 -9.43 7.86
CA SER A 12 -1.28 -9.24 9.23
C SER A 12 0.22 -8.90 9.35
N LEU A 13 1.04 -9.30 8.38
CA LEU A 13 2.48 -9.00 8.37
C LEU A 13 2.78 -7.56 7.97
N GLN A 14 1.89 -6.88 7.24
CA GLN A 14 2.05 -5.47 6.88
C GLN A 14 1.58 -4.51 7.99
N LEU A 15 0.85 -4.99 9.01
CA LEU A 15 0.31 -4.13 10.08
C LEU A 15 1.38 -3.26 10.76
N PRO A 16 2.56 -3.79 11.18
CA PRO A 16 3.56 -2.95 11.82
C PRO A 16 4.08 -1.83 10.92
N LEU A 17 4.18 -2.08 9.61
CA LEU A 17 4.60 -1.07 8.63
C LEU A 17 3.54 0.02 8.45
N ILE A 18 2.26 -0.39 8.32
CA ILE A 18 1.13 0.53 8.16
C ILE A 18 0.98 1.40 9.41
N GLU A 19 0.96 0.79 10.59
CA GLU A 19 0.90 1.48 11.88
C GLU A 19 2.07 2.45 12.02
N LYS A 20 3.30 2.03 11.70
CA LYS A 20 4.45 2.90 11.83
C LYS A 20 4.41 4.09 10.87
N ALA A 21 3.99 3.89 9.63
CA ALA A 21 3.83 4.97 8.66
C ALA A 21 2.77 5.99 9.14
N ASN A 22 1.64 5.50 9.67
CA ASN A 22 0.60 6.33 10.27
C ASN A 22 1.12 7.13 11.48
N GLU A 23 1.86 6.49 12.41
CA GLU A 23 2.48 7.15 13.57
C GLU A 23 3.45 8.28 13.17
N LEU A 24 4.16 8.10 12.07
CA LEU A 24 5.09 9.10 11.53
C LEU A 24 4.37 10.25 10.80
N GLY A 25 3.05 10.22 10.69
CA GLY A 25 2.23 11.27 10.09
C GLY A 25 2.06 11.14 8.58
N TYR A 26 2.39 9.99 7.99
CA TYR A 26 2.04 9.69 6.60
C TYR A 26 0.58 9.23 6.50
N LYS A 27 -0.04 9.50 5.35
CA LYS A 27 -1.28 8.82 4.97
C LYS A 27 -0.92 7.51 4.29
N THR A 28 -1.46 6.40 4.76
CA THR A 28 -1.21 5.09 4.15
C THR A 28 -2.27 4.77 3.12
N LEU A 29 -1.85 4.36 1.92
CA LEU A 29 -2.69 3.68 0.94
C LEU A 29 -2.23 2.21 0.91
N VAL A 30 -3.14 1.27 1.17
CA VAL A 30 -2.85 -0.16 1.02
C VAL A 30 -3.54 -0.71 -0.22
N VAL A 31 -2.86 -1.64 -0.89
CA VAL A 31 -3.40 -2.37 -2.04
C VAL A 31 -3.27 -3.86 -1.79
N SER A 32 -4.37 -4.59 -1.91
CA SER A 32 -4.40 -6.06 -1.85
C SER A 32 -5.60 -6.59 -2.62
N PRO A 33 -5.51 -7.76 -3.29
CA PRO A 33 -6.69 -8.38 -3.89
C PRO A 33 -7.65 -8.99 -2.85
N VAL A 34 -7.23 -9.10 -1.58
CA VAL A 34 -7.98 -9.76 -0.50
C VAL A 34 -8.58 -8.71 0.44
N THR A 35 -9.84 -8.34 0.20
CA THR A 35 -10.48 -7.18 0.84
C THR A 35 -10.74 -7.30 2.35
N ASP A 36 -10.69 -8.51 2.91
CA ASP A 36 -10.87 -8.78 4.34
C ASP A 36 -9.54 -8.83 5.13
N GLU A 37 -8.41 -8.52 4.49
CA GLU A 37 -7.14 -8.37 5.17
C GLU A 37 -7.14 -7.18 6.15
N PRO A 38 -6.57 -7.33 7.37
CA PRO A 38 -6.71 -6.36 8.45
C PRO A 38 -6.09 -4.99 8.16
N GLY A 39 -5.10 -4.91 7.27
CA GLY A 39 -4.48 -3.66 6.85
C GLY A 39 -5.46 -2.70 6.18
N HIS A 40 -6.53 -3.21 5.57
CA HIS A 40 -7.58 -2.39 4.97
C HIS A 40 -8.35 -1.55 6.02
N GLU A 41 -8.44 -2.02 7.27
CA GLU A 41 -9.17 -1.32 8.33
C GLU A 41 -8.36 -0.18 8.96
N ILE A 42 -7.03 -0.29 8.97
CA ILE A 42 -6.14 0.64 9.67
C ILE A 42 -5.44 1.65 8.73
N ALA A 43 -5.52 1.43 7.41
CA ALA A 43 -4.96 2.35 6.43
C ALA A 43 -5.84 3.60 6.25
N THR A 44 -5.23 4.71 5.82
CA THR A 44 -6.00 5.92 5.47
C THR A 44 -6.85 5.71 4.22
N TYR A 45 -6.29 4.99 3.25
CA TYR A 45 -6.92 4.62 1.99
C TYR A 45 -6.70 3.14 1.72
N SER A 46 -7.65 2.51 1.04
CA SER A 46 -7.69 1.08 0.79
C SER A 46 -8.26 0.83 -0.60
N GLU A 47 -7.59 0.02 -1.41
CA GLU A 47 -8.02 -0.33 -2.77
C GLU A 47 -7.80 -1.83 -3.02
N ALA A 48 -8.76 -2.43 -3.73
CA ALA A 48 -8.66 -3.82 -4.17
C ALA A 48 -7.94 -3.87 -5.53
N CYS A 49 -6.71 -4.37 -5.55
CA CYS A 49 -5.91 -4.57 -6.77
C CYS A 49 -4.83 -5.62 -6.50
N ASP A 50 -4.50 -6.42 -7.52
CA ASP A 50 -3.42 -7.38 -7.42
C ASP A 50 -2.08 -6.64 -7.33
N VAL A 51 -1.26 -6.99 -6.34
CA VAL A 51 0.03 -6.34 -6.11
C VAL A 51 1.03 -6.57 -7.24
N VAL A 52 0.79 -7.51 -8.16
CA VAL A 52 1.58 -7.70 -9.39
C VAL A 52 1.01 -6.97 -10.61
N ASP A 53 -0.17 -6.34 -10.52
CA ASP A 53 -0.73 -5.53 -11.60
C ASP A 53 -0.04 -4.15 -11.64
N GLU A 54 1.09 -4.08 -12.34
CA GLU A 54 1.90 -2.87 -12.50
C GLU A 54 1.08 -1.67 -13.00
N GLU A 55 0.19 -1.89 -13.99
CA GLU A 55 -0.61 -0.81 -14.56
C GLU A 55 -1.72 -0.36 -13.61
N GLY A 56 -2.39 -1.30 -12.94
CA GLY A 56 -3.42 -1.03 -11.95
C GLY A 56 -2.86 -0.23 -10.79
N VAL A 57 -1.75 -0.69 -10.21
CA VAL A 57 -1.04 0.00 -9.14
C VAL A 57 -0.55 1.38 -9.58
N LEU A 58 0.00 1.52 -10.79
CA LEU A 58 0.43 2.83 -11.31
C LEU A 58 -0.74 3.83 -11.45
N LYS A 59 -1.92 3.37 -11.85
CA LYS A 59 -3.13 4.20 -11.91
C LYS A 59 -3.54 4.68 -10.53
N LEU A 60 -3.50 3.79 -9.52
CA LEU A 60 -3.80 4.15 -8.13
C LEU A 60 -2.76 5.13 -7.56
N ALA A 61 -1.47 4.85 -7.77
CA ALA A 61 -0.37 5.72 -7.36
C ALA A 61 -0.55 7.16 -7.87
N LYS A 62 -0.95 7.32 -9.14
CA LYS A 62 -1.25 8.63 -9.75
C LYS A 62 -2.54 9.24 -9.20
N LYS A 63 -3.60 8.45 -9.03
CA LYS A 63 -4.90 8.90 -8.49
C LYS A 63 -4.77 9.50 -7.09
N TYR A 64 -3.95 8.88 -6.24
CA TYR A 64 -3.76 9.28 -4.84
C TYR A 64 -2.56 10.21 -4.60
N ASP A 65 -1.83 10.58 -5.67
CA ASP A 65 -0.67 11.48 -5.65
C ASP A 65 0.35 11.08 -4.57
N ILE A 66 0.82 9.82 -4.65
CA ILE A 66 1.71 9.24 -3.64
C ILE A 66 3.09 9.92 -3.64
N CYS A 67 3.73 10.00 -2.47
CA CYS A 67 5.10 10.48 -2.32
C CYS A 67 6.12 9.34 -2.21
N GLY A 68 5.66 8.09 -2.12
CA GLY A 68 6.51 6.91 -2.05
C GLY A 68 5.70 5.62 -2.13
N ILE A 69 6.37 4.54 -2.50
CA ILE A 69 5.83 3.19 -2.60
C ILE A 69 6.79 2.23 -1.89
N ILE A 70 6.26 1.23 -1.18
CA ILE A 70 7.05 0.23 -0.47
C ILE A 70 6.35 -1.12 -0.45
N THR A 71 7.16 -2.19 -0.45
CA THR A 71 6.74 -3.55 -0.11
C THR A 71 7.66 -4.12 0.96
N ASP A 72 7.16 -5.10 1.71
CA ASP A 72 7.90 -5.87 2.70
C ASP A 72 7.43 -7.34 2.64
N GLN A 73 8.17 -8.27 3.26
CA GLN A 73 7.84 -9.69 3.45
C GLN A 73 7.89 -10.62 2.22
N THR A 74 7.66 -10.12 1.01
CA THR A 74 7.64 -10.94 -0.22
C THR A 74 8.24 -10.22 -1.43
N ASP A 75 8.90 -10.98 -2.30
CA ASP A 75 9.50 -10.48 -3.55
C ASP A 75 8.49 -10.31 -4.69
N LEU A 76 7.28 -10.88 -4.54
CA LEU A 76 6.25 -10.88 -5.57
C LEU A 76 5.95 -9.47 -6.13
N PRO A 77 5.73 -8.43 -5.30
CA PRO A 77 5.44 -7.07 -5.77
C PRO A 77 6.68 -6.19 -6.01
N VAL A 78 7.91 -6.73 -5.91
CA VAL A 78 9.13 -5.92 -6.12
C VAL A 78 9.17 -5.30 -7.50
N ARG A 79 8.68 -6.02 -8.53
CA ARG A 79 8.56 -5.52 -9.90
C ARG A 79 7.60 -4.35 -10.03
N THR A 80 6.48 -4.42 -9.31
CA THR A 80 5.46 -3.37 -9.29
C THR A 80 5.89 -2.14 -8.50
N MET A 81 6.78 -2.32 -7.51
CA MET A 81 7.37 -1.23 -6.73
C MET A 81 8.47 -0.45 -7.49
N ALA A 82 9.27 -1.13 -8.32
CA ALA A 82 10.48 -0.61 -8.96
C ALA A 82 10.21 0.41 -10.09
#